data_AF-A0A7C1N489-F1
#
_entry.id   AF-A0A7C1N489-F1
#
_cell.length_a   1.000
_cell.length_b   1.000
_cell.length_c   1.000
_cell.angle_alpha   90.00
_cell.angle_beta   90.00
_cell.angle_gamma   90.00
#
_symmetry.space_group_name_H-M   'P 1'
#
loop_
_entity.id
_entity.type
_entity.pdbx_description
1 polymer ?
#
loop_
_entity_poly.entity_id
_entity_poly.type
_entity_poly.pdbx_seq_one_letter_code
_entity_poly.pdbx_strand_id
1 'polypeptide(L)'
;MVERQDKINEGEKQSVSKDPYKRKYYDWPLKRMAKSLKENLKFKGDPIALAWTMEPPHDTEPYAGALKLVHCQFMQRSRLHGETFILDVDHIDDICAGYSYIGLGEPPPNLASGYSWSRRKDGKPSIYGSPTAARRVKEKYRNIAPGTVKYFCCAPLSKSPFDPDVVTIIADPKTCTYVVRASIHYRGGVVEGITGPGTCSASWIHAYLSGEIRYTLGCRGVFGLMAVSPTEICLSIPTELLPEICRNLEEWAEFDFSTLYPLYGEEPPNEERDWMKVPYEGPYRNQPLEKRNRCEEN
;
A
#
# COMPACT_ATOMS: atom_id res chain seq x y z
N MET A 1 -57.11 21.09 -6.64
CA MET A 1 -55.96 21.56 -7.43
C MET A 1 -55.01 22.29 -6.51
N VAL A 2 -54.01 21.60 -5.98
CA VAL A 2 -52.78 22.21 -5.45
C VAL A 2 -51.67 21.24 -5.81
N GLU A 3 -50.94 21.54 -6.88
CA GLU A 3 -49.74 20.82 -7.30
C GLU A 3 -48.64 21.09 -6.26
N ARG A 4 -48.13 20.03 -5.63
CA ARG A 4 -46.81 20.06 -4.99
C ARG A 4 -45.81 19.52 -5.99
N GLN A 5 -44.97 20.42 -6.51
CA GLN A 5 -43.79 20.08 -7.30
C GLN A 5 -42.72 19.54 -6.34
N ASP A 6 -42.54 18.22 -6.36
CA ASP A 6 -41.34 17.59 -5.81
C ASP A 6 -40.16 17.89 -6.74
N LYS A 7 -39.40 18.93 -6.38
CA LYS A 7 -38.05 19.15 -6.91
C LYS A 7 -37.12 18.11 -6.30
N ILE A 8 -37.06 16.94 -6.92
CA ILE A 8 -35.99 15.99 -6.67
C ILE A 8 -34.73 16.57 -7.32
N ASN A 9 -33.76 16.89 -6.47
CA ASN A 9 -32.39 17.24 -6.85
C ASN A 9 -31.88 16.26 -7.91
N GLU A 10 -31.52 16.77 -9.08
CA GLU A 10 -30.71 16.09 -10.08
C GLU A 10 -29.28 15.94 -9.54
N GLY A 11 -29.11 15.02 -8.58
CA GLY A 11 -27.80 14.49 -8.26
C GLY A 11 -27.30 13.66 -9.46
N GLU A 12 -26.08 13.94 -9.89
CA GLU A 12 -25.36 13.22 -10.95
C GLU A 12 -25.76 11.74 -11.01
N LYS A 13 -26.50 11.35 -12.05
CA LYS A 13 -26.69 9.94 -12.38
C LYS A 13 -25.31 9.38 -12.69
N GLN A 14 -24.68 8.73 -11.71
CA GLN A 14 -23.52 7.87 -11.96
C GLN A 14 -23.93 6.91 -13.07
N SER A 15 -23.27 7.01 -14.22
CA SER A 15 -23.42 6.06 -15.30
C SER A 15 -23.21 4.67 -14.72
N VAL A 16 -24.26 3.84 -14.71
CA VAL A 16 -24.16 2.46 -14.26
C VAL A 16 -23.12 1.79 -15.16
N SER A 17 -21.98 1.44 -14.57
CA SER A 17 -20.88 0.82 -15.30
C SER A 17 -21.38 -0.49 -15.92
N LYS A 18 -21.02 -0.73 -17.18
CA LYS A 18 -21.37 -1.96 -17.91
C LYS A 18 -20.50 -3.16 -17.50
N ASP A 19 -19.49 -2.95 -16.65
CA ASP A 19 -18.62 -4.00 -16.16
C ASP A 19 -19.34 -4.82 -15.06
N PRO A 20 -19.65 -6.11 -15.29
CA PRO A 20 -20.34 -6.95 -14.32
C PRO A 20 -19.49 -7.24 -13.08
N TYR A 21 -18.17 -7.08 -13.14
CA TYR A 21 -17.25 -7.34 -12.03
C TYR A 21 -16.98 -6.12 -11.15
N LYS A 22 -17.47 -4.94 -11.55
CA LYS A 22 -17.29 -3.72 -10.78
C LYS A 22 -17.89 -3.86 -9.37
N ARG A 23 -17.05 -3.73 -8.34
CA ARG A 23 -17.48 -3.78 -6.95
C ARG A 23 -18.50 -2.68 -6.64
N LYS A 24 -19.50 -3.05 -5.83
CA LYS A 24 -20.47 -2.13 -5.26
C LYS A 24 -19.92 -1.60 -3.94
N TYR A 25 -19.30 -0.44 -3.97
CA TYR A 25 -18.80 0.21 -2.76
C TYR A 25 -19.86 0.99 -1.97
N TYR A 26 -21.13 0.93 -2.37
CA TYR A 26 -22.25 1.65 -1.73
C TYR A 26 -21.92 3.15 -1.55
N ASP A 27 -21.85 3.62 -0.31
CA ASP A 27 -21.57 5.01 0.09
C ASP A 27 -20.08 5.39 -0.02
N TRP A 28 -19.20 4.47 -0.44
CA TRP A 28 -17.74 4.64 -0.51
C TRP A 28 -17.15 4.53 -1.92
N PRO A 29 -17.54 5.38 -2.90
CA PRO A 29 -16.89 5.36 -4.21
C PRO A 29 -15.38 5.66 -4.09
N LEU A 30 -14.56 5.17 -5.03
CA LEU A 30 -13.10 5.31 -5.01
C LEU A 30 -12.62 6.75 -4.76
N LYS A 31 -13.28 7.73 -5.38
CA LYS A 31 -12.96 9.15 -5.21
C LYS A 31 -13.18 9.65 -3.77
N ARG A 32 -14.23 9.17 -3.08
CA ARG A 32 -14.47 9.49 -1.67
C ARG A 32 -13.42 8.84 -0.78
N MET A 33 -13.12 7.56 -0.99
CA MET A 33 -12.08 6.84 -0.24
C MET A 33 -10.71 7.53 -0.39
N ALA A 34 -10.33 7.91 -1.62
CA ALA A 34 -9.10 8.65 -1.85
C ALA A 34 -9.07 10.02 -1.15
N LYS A 35 -10.21 10.72 -1.13
CA LYS A 35 -10.34 12.01 -0.41
C LYS A 35 -10.14 11.82 1.10
N SER A 36 -10.87 10.88 1.70
CA SER A 36 -10.77 10.54 3.12
C SER A 36 -9.33 10.22 3.53
N LEU A 37 -8.66 9.32 2.81
CA LEU A 37 -7.27 8.96 3.09
C LEU A 37 -6.35 10.18 3.05
N LYS A 38 -6.47 11.04 2.03
CA LYS A 38 -5.57 12.20 1.88
C LYS A 38 -5.81 13.28 2.93
N GLU A 39 -7.06 13.59 3.24
CA GLU A 39 -7.42 14.64 4.20
C GLU A 39 -7.07 14.24 5.64
N ASN A 40 -7.35 13.00 6.02
CA ASN A 40 -7.13 12.50 7.37
C ASN A 40 -5.65 12.17 7.66
N LEU A 41 -4.92 11.66 6.66
CA LEU A 41 -3.55 11.16 6.87
C LEU A 41 -2.45 12.10 6.35
N LYS A 42 -2.78 13.02 5.42
CA LYS A 42 -1.88 14.08 4.93
C LYS A 42 -0.52 13.59 4.40
N PHE A 43 -0.44 12.37 3.87
CA PHE A 43 0.77 11.86 3.23
C PHE A 43 0.98 12.45 1.83
N LYS A 44 2.21 12.34 1.32
CA LYS A 44 2.59 12.87 0.00
C LYS A 44 2.06 11.99 -1.15
N GLY A 45 1.39 12.61 -2.11
CA GLY A 45 0.89 11.97 -3.33
C GLY A 45 -0.49 11.34 -3.15
N ASP A 46 -0.96 10.65 -4.20
CA ASP A 46 -2.23 9.92 -4.17
C ASP A 46 -2.01 8.45 -3.75
N PRO A 47 -2.96 7.82 -3.00
CA PRO A 47 -2.98 6.36 -2.88
C PRO A 47 -3.00 5.72 -4.27
N ILE A 48 -2.35 4.57 -4.42
CA ILE A 48 -2.15 3.93 -5.73
C ILE A 48 -3.14 2.78 -5.87
N ALA A 49 -4.05 2.87 -6.83
CA ALA A 49 -4.96 1.81 -7.24
C ALA A 49 -4.20 0.80 -8.12
N LEU A 50 -4.21 -0.48 -7.76
CA LEU A 50 -3.60 -1.58 -8.50
C LEU A 50 -4.65 -2.62 -8.89
N ALA A 51 -4.61 -3.07 -10.14
CA ALA A 51 -5.46 -4.17 -10.61
C ALA A 51 -4.71 -5.13 -11.51
N TRP A 52 -5.13 -6.40 -11.52
CA TRP A 52 -4.61 -7.44 -12.39
C TRP A 52 -5.73 -8.05 -13.22
N THR A 53 -5.60 -8.02 -14.54
CA THR A 53 -6.68 -8.41 -15.44
C THR A 53 -6.20 -9.26 -16.61
N MET A 54 -7.11 -10.03 -17.21
CA MET A 54 -6.88 -10.79 -18.44
C MET A 54 -7.17 -9.98 -19.71
N GLU A 55 -8.02 -8.97 -19.58
CA GLU A 55 -8.40 -8.02 -20.63
C GLU A 55 -8.09 -6.61 -20.11
N PRO A 56 -7.73 -5.65 -20.97
CA PRO A 56 -7.54 -4.27 -20.52
C PRO A 56 -8.86 -3.76 -19.91
N PRO A 57 -8.81 -2.95 -18.84
CA PRO A 57 -10.02 -2.37 -18.28
C PRO A 57 -10.82 -1.59 -19.34
N HIS A 58 -12.15 -1.56 -19.19
CA HIS A 58 -13.05 -0.92 -20.15
C HIS A 58 -12.67 0.55 -20.41
N ASP A 59 -12.69 0.98 -21.67
CA ASP A 59 -12.29 2.31 -22.14
C ASP A 59 -10.83 2.69 -21.78
N THR A 60 -9.94 1.71 -21.59
CA THR A 60 -8.50 1.96 -21.38
C THR A 60 -7.66 1.21 -22.39
N GLU A 61 -6.51 1.77 -22.72
CA GLU A 61 -5.56 1.20 -23.68
C GLU A 61 -4.23 0.86 -22.99
N PRO A 62 -3.56 -0.23 -23.40
CA PRO A 62 -2.21 -0.54 -22.94
C PRO A 62 -1.23 0.61 -23.18
N TYR A 63 -0.28 0.77 -22.26
CA TYR A 63 0.74 1.80 -22.35
C TYR A 63 1.69 1.53 -23.53
N ALA A 64 1.58 2.36 -24.58
CA ALA A 64 2.44 2.31 -25.76
C ALA A 64 3.51 3.43 -25.79
N GLY A 65 3.78 4.07 -24.66
CA GLY A 65 4.71 5.20 -24.60
C GLY A 65 6.18 4.79 -24.65
N ALA A 66 7.05 5.77 -24.87
CA ALA A 66 8.48 5.54 -25.06
C ALA A 66 9.26 5.22 -23.76
N LEU A 67 8.65 5.42 -22.57
CA LEU A 67 9.35 5.17 -21.31
C LEU A 67 9.53 3.68 -21.09
N LYS A 68 10.78 3.24 -20.92
CA LYS A 68 11.15 1.89 -20.51
C LYS A 68 11.45 1.89 -19.02
N LEU A 69 10.42 1.56 -18.24
CA LEU A 69 10.45 1.59 -16.78
C LEU A 69 9.95 0.26 -16.23
N VAL A 70 10.40 -0.10 -15.03
CA VAL A 70 9.82 -1.26 -14.30
C VAL A 70 8.47 -0.87 -13.70
N HIS A 71 7.54 -1.83 -13.55
CA HIS A 71 6.20 -1.61 -12.97
C HIS A 71 6.17 -0.76 -11.70
N CYS A 72 7.13 -0.96 -10.79
CA CYS A 72 7.26 -0.16 -9.58
C CYS A 72 7.43 1.35 -9.84
N GLN A 73 8.15 1.74 -10.90
CA GLN A 73 8.34 3.14 -11.27
C GLN A 73 7.07 3.76 -11.85
N PHE A 74 6.30 3.00 -12.65
CA PHE A 74 4.99 3.43 -13.11
C PHE A 74 4.04 3.71 -11.94
N MET A 75 4.04 2.85 -10.90
CA MET A 75 3.28 3.12 -9.67
C MET A 75 3.69 4.42 -8.99
N GLN A 76 4.99 4.72 -8.91
CA GLN A 76 5.47 5.97 -8.33
C GLN A 76 5.03 7.18 -9.16
N ARG A 77 4.96 7.05 -10.48
CA ARG A 77 4.42 8.09 -11.36
C ARG A 77 2.91 8.28 -11.15
N SER A 78 2.16 7.21 -10.96
CA SER A 78 0.75 7.30 -10.56
C SER A 78 0.58 8.04 -9.24
N ARG A 79 1.38 7.72 -8.22
CA ARG A 79 1.38 8.39 -6.92
C ARG A 79 1.67 9.90 -7.02
N LEU A 80 2.74 10.28 -7.71
CA LEU A 80 3.30 11.64 -7.63
C LEU A 80 2.91 12.56 -8.79
N HIS A 81 2.61 12.00 -9.96
CA HIS A 81 2.28 12.75 -11.18
C HIS A 81 0.82 12.58 -11.61
N GLY A 82 0.05 11.71 -10.95
CA GLY A 82 -1.36 11.55 -11.25
C GLY A 82 -1.63 10.77 -12.55
N GLU A 83 -0.65 10.02 -13.04
CA GLU A 83 -0.69 9.31 -14.33
C GLU A 83 -1.26 7.90 -14.17
N THR A 84 -1.91 7.39 -15.22
CA THR A 84 -2.49 6.05 -15.24
C THR A 84 -1.77 5.19 -16.27
N PHE A 85 -1.50 3.94 -15.92
CA PHE A 85 -0.79 2.98 -16.76
C PHE A 85 -1.49 1.62 -16.76
N ILE A 86 -1.68 1.07 -17.96
CA ILE A 86 -2.11 -0.31 -18.19
C ILE A 86 -0.90 -1.02 -18.82
N LEU A 87 -0.16 -1.78 -18.04
CA LEU A 87 1.05 -2.47 -18.51
C LEU A 87 0.69 -3.88 -18.94
N ASP A 88 1.01 -4.23 -20.17
CA ASP A 88 0.84 -5.59 -20.65
C ASP A 88 2.12 -6.43 -20.50
N VAL A 89 1.95 -7.74 -20.59
CA VAL A 89 3.03 -8.73 -20.51
C VAL A 89 4.08 -8.61 -21.62
N ASP A 90 3.72 -8.07 -22.79
CA ASP A 90 4.62 -8.02 -23.95
C ASP A 90 5.54 -6.80 -23.93
N HIS A 91 5.14 -5.72 -23.24
CA HIS A 91 5.87 -4.44 -23.24
C HIS A 91 6.51 -4.05 -21.90
N ILE A 92 6.34 -4.87 -20.85
CA ILE A 92 6.97 -4.59 -19.55
C ILE A 92 8.49 -4.82 -19.60
N ASP A 93 9.23 -3.90 -18.97
CA ASP A 93 10.68 -4.01 -18.84
C ASP A 93 11.07 -5.11 -17.80
N ASP A 94 12.02 -5.97 -18.19
CA ASP A 94 12.44 -7.15 -17.43
C ASP A 94 13.73 -6.94 -16.59
N ILE A 95 14.27 -5.71 -16.53
CA ILE A 95 15.48 -5.35 -15.78
C ILE A 95 15.40 -5.78 -14.30
N CYS A 96 14.19 -5.79 -13.72
CA CYS A 96 13.93 -6.28 -12.38
C CYS A 96 13.02 -7.51 -12.45
N ALA A 97 13.43 -8.61 -11.80
CA ALA A 97 12.65 -9.85 -11.75
C ALA A 97 11.25 -9.73 -11.09
N GLY A 98 10.88 -8.54 -10.60
CA GLY A 98 9.56 -8.28 -10.03
C GLY A 98 8.41 -8.43 -11.03
N TYR A 99 8.63 -8.35 -12.34
CA TYR A 99 7.59 -8.64 -13.35
C TYR A 99 6.98 -10.04 -13.14
N SER A 100 7.82 -11.01 -12.77
CA SER A 100 7.37 -12.38 -12.51
C SER A 100 6.55 -12.54 -11.24
N TYR A 101 6.72 -11.65 -10.26
CA TYR A 101 5.93 -11.66 -9.04
C TYR A 101 4.51 -11.18 -9.31
N ILE A 102 4.38 -10.15 -10.16
CA ILE A 102 3.09 -9.58 -10.55
C ILE A 102 2.40 -10.33 -11.69
N GLY A 103 2.93 -11.49 -12.10
CA GLY A 103 2.31 -12.37 -13.10
C GLY A 103 2.55 -11.98 -14.56
N LEU A 104 3.36 -10.95 -14.84
CA LEU A 104 3.66 -10.47 -16.19
C LEU A 104 4.87 -11.19 -16.82
N GLY A 105 5.05 -12.47 -16.52
CA GLY A 105 6.09 -13.29 -17.14
C GLY A 105 6.67 -14.36 -16.22
N GLU A 106 7.44 -15.26 -16.82
CA GLU A 106 8.08 -16.35 -16.09
C GLU A 106 9.19 -15.85 -15.16
N PRO A 107 9.34 -16.39 -13.95
CA PRO A 107 10.46 -16.05 -13.09
C PRO A 107 11.78 -16.47 -13.74
N PRO A 108 12.82 -15.61 -13.71
CA PRO A 108 14.15 -15.98 -14.20
C PRO A 108 14.64 -17.29 -13.56
N PRO A 109 15.27 -18.23 -14.29
CA PRO A 109 15.69 -19.53 -13.72
C PRO A 109 16.57 -19.40 -12.47
N ASN A 110 17.47 -18.41 -12.47
CA ASN A 110 18.38 -18.14 -11.35
C ASN A 110 17.69 -17.54 -10.12
N LEU A 111 16.47 -17.02 -10.27
CA LEU A 111 15.67 -16.56 -9.15
C LEU A 111 15.16 -17.75 -8.34
N ALA A 112 14.75 -18.82 -9.03
CA ALA A 112 14.23 -20.01 -8.36
C ALA A 112 15.27 -20.79 -7.56
N SER A 113 16.49 -20.89 -8.07
CA SER A 113 17.60 -21.51 -7.34
C SER A 113 18.11 -20.66 -6.16
N GLY A 114 17.67 -19.39 -6.05
CA GLY A 114 18.18 -18.41 -5.08
C GLY A 114 19.52 -17.78 -5.49
N TYR A 115 20.03 -18.11 -6.67
CA TYR A 115 21.33 -17.65 -7.16
C TYR A 115 21.33 -16.15 -7.43
N SER A 116 20.27 -15.61 -8.05
CA SER A 116 20.15 -14.18 -8.41
C SER A 116 20.27 -13.23 -7.22
N TRP A 117 19.88 -13.68 -6.02
CA TRP A 117 20.00 -12.86 -4.80
C TRP A 117 21.24 -13.16 -3.96
N SER A 118 21.98 -14.21 -4.27
CA SER A 118 23.14 -14.64 -3.49
C SER A 118 24.48 -14.47 -4.19
N ARG A 119 24.47 -14.16 -5.50
CA ARG A 119 25.67 -13.95 -6.29
C ARG A 119 25.55 -12.68 -7.13
N ARG A 120 26.61 -11.88 -7.09
CA ARG A 120 26.84 -10.75 -7.98
C ARG A 120 27.50 -11.23 -9.28
N LYS A 121 27.56 -10.37 -10.30
CA LYS A 121 28.22 -10.68 -11.59
C LYS A 121 29.71 -11.01 -11.44
N ASP A 122 30.37 -10.47 -10.42
CA ASP A 122 31.78 -10.70 -10.07
C ASP A 122 32.00 -11.93 -9.17
N GLY A 123 30.98 -12.78 -8.98
CA GLY A 123 31.06 -14.02 -8.20
C GLY A 123 30.99 -13.83 -6.68
N LYS A 124 31.01 -12.59 -6.18
CA LYS A 124 30.90 -12.29 -4.74
C LYS A 124 29.47 -12.45 -4.22
N PRO A 125 29.27 -12.64 -2.90
CA PRO A 125 27.94 -12.60 -2.29
C PRO A 125 27.16 -11.33 -2.63
N SER A 126 25.84 -11.46 -2.76
CA SER A 126 24.91 -10.36 -3.04
C SER A 126 24.07 -10.06 -1.78
N ILE A 127 22.78 -9.76 -1.93
CA ILE A 127 21.84 -9.52 -0.83
C ILE A 127 21.89 -10.64 0.22
N TYR A 128 22.07 -11.89 -0.22
CA TYR A 128 22.29 -13.04 0.66
C TYR A 128 23.70 -13.63 0.49
N GLY A 129 24.23 -14.17 1.59
CA GLY A 129 25.52 -14.88 1.60
C GLY A 129 25.51 -16.22 0.85
N SER A 130 24.33 -16.84 0.70
CA SER A 130 24.19 -18.17 0.08
C SER A 130 22.85 -18.34 -0.64
N PRO A 131 22.78 -19.23 -1.65
CA PRO A 131 21.51 -19.60 -2.29
C PRO A 131 20.49 -20.18 -1.31
N THR A 132 20.95 -20.90 -0.27
CA THR A 132 20.07 -21.44 0.78
C THR A 132 19.36 -20.33 1.57
N ALA A 133 20.08 -19.27 1.94
CA ALA A 133 19.47 -18.12 2.62
C ALA A 133 18.44 -17.42 1.71
N ALA A 134 18.75 -17.27 0.42
CA ALA A 134 17.83 -16.70 -0.57
C ALA A 134 16.54 -17.53 -0.73
N ARG A 135 16.65 -18.87 -0.80
CA ARG A 135 15.50 -19.77 -0.95
C ARG A 135 14.55 -19.70 0.24
N ARG A 136 15.06 -19.62 1.48
CA ARG A 136 14.22 -19.52 2.69
C ARG A 136 13.26 -18.34 2.65
N VAL A 137 13.71 -17.20 2.10
CA VAL A 137 12.87 -16.02 1.95
C VAL A 137 11.88 -16.20 0.81
N LYS A 138 12.30 -16.81 -0.30
CA LYS A 138 11.42 -17.12 -1.44
C LYS A 138 10.21 -17.98 -1.03
N GLU A 139 10.37 -18.92 -0.10
CA GLU A 139 9.26 -19.74 0.42
C GLU A 139 8.15 -18.90 1.11
N LYS A 140 8.46 -17.67 1.56
CA LYS A 140 7.50 -16.76 2.17
C LYS A 140 6.83 -15.82 1.17
N TYR A 141 7.31 -15.82 -0.07
CA TYR A 141 6.89 -14.90 -1.11
C TYR A 141 5.71 -15.43 -1.90
N ARG A 142 4.88 -14.50 -2.36
CA ARG A 142 3.66 -14.75 -3.12
C ARG A 142 3.83 -14.22 -4.53
N ASN A 143 3.48 -15.03 -5.52
CA ASN A 143 3.59 -14.66 -6.93
C ASN A 143 2.28 -15.02 -7.61
N ILE A 144 1.84 -14.17 -8.53
CA ILE A 144 0.76 -14.54 -9.45
C ILE A 144 1.34 -15.55 -10.44
N ALA A 145 0.60 -16.64 -10.67
CA ALA A 145 1.02 -17.65 -11.63
C ALA A 145 1.10 -17.06 -13.04
N PRO A 146 2.19 -17.29 -13.79
CA PRO A 146 2.26 -16.85 -15.18
C PRO A 146 1.07 -17.34 -16.01
N GLY A 147 0.56 -16.50 -16.88
CA GLY A 147 -0.57 -16.82 -17.77
C GLY A 147 -1.97 -16.71 -17.14
N THR A 148 -2.09 -16.41 -15.83
CA THR A 148 -3.40 -16.16 -15.20
C THR A 148 -3.83 -14.69 -15.25
N VAL A 149 -2.91 -13.80 -15.64
CA VAL A 149 -3.13 -12.36 -15.84
C VAL A 149 -2.32 -11.93 -17.07
N LYS A 150 -2.79 -10.88 -17.77
CA LYS A 150 -2.09 -10.29 -18.92
C LYS A 150 -1.71 -8.83 -18.71
N TYR A 151 -2.45 -8.15 -17.84
CA TYR A 151 -2.28 -6.73 -17.59
C TYR A 151 -2.09 -6.46 -16.10
N PHE A 152 -1.17 -5.54 -15.81
CA PHE A 152 -1.02 -4.90 -14.52
C PHE A 152 -1.36 -3.42 -14.67
N CYS A 153 -2.38 -2.98 -13.95
CA CYS A 153 -2.90 -1.62 -14.04
C CYS A 153 -2.51 -0.85 -12.78
N CYS A 154 -2.00 0.38 -12.94
CA CYS A 154 -1.78 1.28 -11.83
C CYS A 154 -2.29 2.69 -12.12
N ALA A 155 -3.00 3.29 -11.16
CA ALA A 155 -3.58 4.62 -11.29
C ALA A 155 -3.58 5.33 -9.92
N PRO A 156 -3.72 6.67 -9.88
CA PRO A 156 -4.07 7.37 -8.66
C PRO A 156 -5.48 6.93 -8.26
N LEU A 157 -5.71 6.51 -7.01
CA LEU A 157 -7.00 6.04 -6.54
C LEU A 157 -8.10 7.09 -6.76
N SER A 158 -7.77 8.38 -6.60
CA SER A 158 -8.73 9.47 -6.81
C SER A 158 -9.23 9.62 -8.26
N LYS A 159 -8.54 9.01 -9.23
CA LYS A 159 -8.83 9.08 -10.66
C LYS A 159 -8.80 7.70 -11.34
N SER A 160 -8.90 6.62 -10.57
CA SER A 160 -8.80 5.26 -11.10
C SER A 160 -9.93 5.00 -12.12
N PRO A 161 -9.60 4.65 -13.38
CA PRO A 161 -10.62 4.30 -14.38
C PRO A 161 -11.12 2.85 -14.23
N PHE A 162 -10.45 2.05 -13.40
CA PHE A 162 -10.76 0.65 -13.14
C PHE A 162 -11.05 0.39 -11.67
N ASP A 163 -11.63 -0.77 -11.39
CA ASP A 163 -11.87 -1.28 -10.04
C ASP A 163 -10.59 -1.92 -9.48
N PRO A 164 -9.92 -1.35 -8.45
CA PRO A 164 -8.65 -1.87 -7.98
C PRO A 164 -8.81 -3.09 -7.09
N ASP A 165 -7.91 -4.05 -7.23
CA ASP A 165 -7.78 -5.20 -6.32
C ASP A 165 -7.04 -4.85 -5.03
N VAL A 166 -6.00 -4.02 -5.16
CA VAL A 166 -5.19 -3.56 -4.05
C VAL A 166 -5.02 -2.05 -4.14
N VAL A 167 -5.11 -1.37 -3.01
CA VAL A 167 -4.69 0.01 -2.84
C VAL A 167 -3.39 0.04 -2.05
N THR A 168 -2.36 0.65 -2.62
CA THR A 168 -1.07 0.85 -1.96
C THR A 168 -0.91 2.29 -1.50
N ILE A 169 -0.53 2.46 -0.23
CA ILE A 169 -0.10 3.73 0.35
C ILE A 169 1.41 3.68 0.55
N ILE A 170 2.11 4.75 0.14
CA ILE A 170 3.52 4.96 0.43
C ILE A 170 3.62 6.22 1.28
N ALA A 171 3.91 6.05 2.55
CA ALA A 171 3.92 7.12 3.55
C ALA A 171 4.88 6.76 4.69
N ASP A 172 5.09 7.69 5.62
CA ASP A 172 5.88 7.40 6.81
C ASP A 172 5.24 6.29 7.69
N PRO A 173 6.04 5.60 8.54
CA PRO A 173 5.54 4.53 9.39
C PRO A 173 4.40 4.94 10.34
N LYS A 174 4.39 6.20 10.83
CA LYS A 174 3.35 6.69 11.74
C LYS A 174 2.02 6.80 11.00
N THR A 175 2.02 7.39 9.81
CA THR A 175 0.84 7.43 8.94
C THR A 175 0.32 6.03 8.61
N CYS A 176 1.20 5.11 8.22
CA CYS A 176 0.80 3.72 7.93
C CYS A 176 0.23 3.01 9.17
N THR A 177 0.72 3.34 10.37
CA THR A 177 0.21 2.78 11.63
C THR A 177 -1.24 3.20 11.87
N TYR A 178 -1.62 4.44 11.56
CA TYR A 178 -3.01 4.88 11.69
C TYR A 178 -3.95 4.11 10.75
N VAL A 179 -3.52 3.86 9.51
CA VAL A 179 -4.29 3.03 8.56
C VAL A 179 -4.45 1.61 9.08
N VAL A 180 -3.36 1.00 9.59
CA VAL A 180 -3.40 -0.33 10.19
C VAL A 180 -4.35 -0.36 11.39
N ARG A 181 -4.24 0.59 12.33
CA ARG A 181 -5.13 0.70 13.49
C ARG A 181 -6.59 0.83 13.04
N ALA A 182 -6.87 1.66 12.03
CA ALA A 182 -8.21 1.85 11.50
C ALA A 182 -8.77 0.56 10.91
N SER A 183 -7.93 -0.25 10.25
CA SER A 183 -8.33 -1.54 9.67
C SER A 183 -8.63 -2.64 10.68
N ILE A 184 -8.20 -2.49 11.94
CA ILE A 184 -8.41 -3.48 13.01
C ILE A 184 -9.21 -2.90 14.16
N HIS A 185 -9.81 -1.72 13.99
CA HIS A 185 -10.42 -0.96 15.08
C HIS A 185 -11.49 -1.76 15.83
N TYR A 186 -12.42 -2.37 15.09
CA TYR A 186 -13.49 -3.19 15.66
C TYR A 186 -13.18 -4.68 15.69
N ARG A 187 -12.46 -5.18 14.68
CA ARG A 187 -12.18 -6.63 14.55
C ARG A 187 -10.99 -7.12 15.38
N GLY A 188 -10.11 -6.21 15.82
CA GLY A 188 -8.82 -6.58 16.42
C GLY A 188 -7.90 -7.33 15.45
N GLY A 189 -6.88 -7.99 16.00
CA GLY A 189 -5.91 -8.78 15.22
C GLY A 189 -4.59 -8.06 14.97
N VAL A 190 -3.78 -8.65 14.10
CA VAL A 190 -2.44 -8.18 13.77
C VAL A 190 -2.28 -8.03 12.27
N VAL A 191 -1.53 -7.01 11.85
CA VAL A 191 -1.07 -6.86 10.47
C VAL A 191 0.39 -7.26 10.44
N GLU A 192 0.73 -8.18 9.55
CA GLU A 192 2.10 -8.69 9.42
C GLU A 192 2.83 -8.01 8.27
N GLY A 193 4.13 -7.76 8.47
CA GLY A 193 5.00 -7.24 7.42
C GLY A 193 6.11 -8.22 7.06
N ILE A 194 6.35 -8.40 5.76
CA ILE A 194 7.47 -9.17 5.24
C ILE A 194 8.44 -8.20 4.55
N THR A 195 9.72 -8.26 4.91
CA THR A 195 10.75 -7.35 4.37
C THR A 195 11.96 -8.15 3.86
N GLY A 196 12.51 -7.69 2.74
CA GLY A 196 13.58 -8.34 2.00
C GLY A 196 13.63 -7.81 0.56
N PRO A 197 14.34 -8.47 -0.38
CA PRO A 197 14.21 -8.15 -1.81
C PRO A 197 12.77 -8.39 -2.29
N GLY A 198 12.22 -7.66 -3.26
CA GLY A 198 10.91 -8.03 -3.83
C GLY A 198 9.68 -7.56 -3.05
N THR A 199 9.59 -6.26 -2.78
CA THR A 199 8.39 -5.59 -2.21
C THR A 199 7.10 -5.92 -2.96
N CYS A 200 7.15 -6.03 -4.30
CA CYS A 200 6.00 -6.43 -5.10
C CYS A 200 5.42 -7.77 -4.65
N SER A 201 6.28 -8.77 -4.37
CA SER A 201 5.83 -10.06 -3.86
C SER A 201 5.39 -9.99 -2.39
N ALA A 202 6.21 -9.38 -1.54
CA ALA A 202 6.02 -9.39 -0.09
C ALA A 202 4.84 -8.53 0.40
N SER A 203 4.44 -7.52 -0.37
CA SER A 203 3.37 -6.57 0.01
C SER A 203 2.22 -6.58 -1.00
N TRP A 204 2.44 -6.15 -2.25
CA TRP A 204 1.35 -5.99 -3.23
C TRP A 204 0.65 -7.31 -3.54
N ILE A 205 1.42 -8.31 -3.97
CA ILE A 205 0.90 -9.62 -4.36
C ILE A 205 0.49 -10.45 -3.17
N HIS A 206 1.15 -10.28 -2.03
CA HIS A 206 0.70 -10.91 -0.81
C HIS A 206 -0.70 -10.41 -0.42
N ALA A 207 -0.92 -9.09 -0.40
CA ALA A 207 -2.23 -8.53 -0.11
C ALA A 207 -3.29 -8.96 -1.14
N TYR A 208 -2.92 -8.95 -2.42
CA TYR A 208 -3.77 -9.42 -3.52
C TYR A 208 -4.25 -10.87 -3.33
N LEU A 209 -3.34 -11.80 -3.03
CA LEU A 209 -3.69 -13.23 -2.94
C LEU A 209 -4.26 -13.64 -1.57
N SER A 210 -3.87 -12.96 -0.48
CA SER A 210 -4.33 -13.34 0.86
C SER A 210 -5.62 -12.64 1.28
N GLY A 211 -5.98 -11.51 0.65
CA GLY A 211 -7.07 -10.67 1.13
C GLY A 211 -6.77 -10.01 2.49
N GLU A 212 -5.48 -9.92 2.86
CA GLU A 212 -5.04 -9.30 4.12
C GLU A 212 -4.12 -8.11 3.85
N ILE A 213 -4.13 -7.13 4.75
CA ILE A 213 -3.23 -5.97 4.68
C ILE A 213 -1.79 -6.44 4.91
N ARG A 214 -0.85 -5.91 4.12
CA ARG A 214 0.58 -6.25 4.24
C ARG A 214 1.45 -4.99 4.11
N TYR A 215 2.32 -4.76 5.08
CA TYR A 215 3.32 -3.70 4.99
C TYR A 215 4.72 -4.26 4.70
N THR A 216 5.60 -3.41 4.21
CA THR A 216 7.02 -3.73 4.06
C THR A 216 7.85 -2.48 4.22
N LEU A 217 9.05 -2.62 4.80
CA LEU A 217 10.00 -1.51 4.89
C LEU A 217 10.58 -1.14 3.52
N GLY A 218 10.29 -1.91 2.47
CA GLY A 218 10.81 -1.71 1.13
C GLY A 218 11.92 -2.69 0.78
N CYS A 219 12.44 -2.52 -0.43
CA CYS A 219 13.52 -3.34 -0.97
C CYS A 219 14.47 -2.47 -1.79
N ARG A 220 15.56 -3.05 -2.30
CA ARG A 220 16.48 -2.37 -3.22
C ARG A 220 15.75 -1.72 -4.41
N GLY A 221 14.70 -2.34 -4.95
CA GLY A 221 13.91 -1.76 -6.05
C GLY A 221 13.10 -0.53 -5.63
N VAL A 222 12.54 -0.54 -4.41
CA VAL A 222 11.76 0.60 -3.88
C VAL A 222 12.65 1.82 -3.68
N PHE A 223 13.80 1.65 -3.04
CA PHE A 223 14.71 2.79 -2.79
C PHE A 223 15.54 3.16 -4.02
N GLY A 224 16.00 2.17 -4.80
CA GLY A 224 16.92 2.41 -5.91
C GLY A 224 16.26 2.68 -7.26
N LEU A 225 15.08 2.09 -7.55
CA LEU A 225 14.39 2.27 -8.83
C LEU A 225 13.19 3.21 -8.70
N MET A 226 12.33 3.01 -7.70
CA MET A 226 11.18 3.91 -7.47
C MET A 226 11.57 5.24 -6.83
N ALA A 227 12.78 5.34 -6.25
CA ALA A 227 13.23 6.51 -5.50
C ALA A 227 12.25 6.94 -4.38
N VAL A 228 11.68 5.96 -3.67
CA VAL A 228 10.89 6.21 -2.45
C VAL A 228 11.81 6.72 -1.35
N SER A 229 11.32 7.65 -0.51
CA SER A 229 12.09 8.19 0.61
C SER A 229 12.46 7.08 1.61
N PRO A 230 13.67 7.07 2.19
CA PRO A 230 14.02 6.13 3.27
C PRO A 230 13.18 6.32 4.54
N THR A 231 12.45 7.43 4.64
CA THR A 231 11.50 7.71 5.73
C THR A 231 10.09 7.20 5.46
N GLU A 232 9.84 6.59 4.30
CA GLU A 232 8.54 6.07 3.88
C GLU A 232 8.58 4.53 3.79
N ILE A 233 7.44 3.90 4.08
CA ILE A 233 7.21 2.46 3.92
C ILE A 233 6.03 2.22 2.98
N CYS A 234 5.90 0.99 2.50
CA CYS A 234 4.79 0.60 1.63
C CYS A 234 3.75 -0.20 2.45
N LEU A 235 2.48 0.20 2.35
CA LEU A 235 1.34 -0.50 2.94
C LEU A 235 0.36 -0.87 1.82
N SER A 236 0.02 -2.15 1.72
CA SER A 236 -0.89 -2.67 0.69
C SER A 236 -2.17 -3.16 1.33
N ILE A 237 -3.29 -2.70 0.80
CA ILE A 237 -4.62 -2.88 1.36
C ILE A 237 -5.50 -3.53 0.29
N PRO A 238 -6.03 -4.74 0.52
CA PRO A 238 -7.11 -5.28 -0.31
C PRO A 238 -8.27 -4.28 -0.34
N THR A 239 -8.73 -3.92 -1.54
CA THR A 239 -9.66 -2.80 -1.69
C THR A 239 -10.99 -3.03 -0.95
N GLU A 240 -11.37 -4.28 -0.71
CA GLU A 240 -12.55 -4.68 0.07
C GLU A 240 -12.53 -4.11 1.50
N LEU A 241 -11.35 -3.91 2.08
CA LEU A 241 -11.18 -3.39 3.44
C LEU A 241 -11.17 -1.86 3.49
N LEU A 242 -11.04 -1.19 2.35
CA LEU A 242 -10.84 0.26 2.29
C LEU A 242 -12.04 1.08 2.76
N PRO A 243 -13.32 0.71 2.49
CA PRO A 243 -14.47 1.43 3.01
C PRO A 243 -14.50 1.51 4.54
N GLU A 244 -14.24 0.40 5.22
CA GLU A 244 -14.20 0.34 6.70
C GLU A 244 -13.07 1.22 7.24
N ILE A 245 -11.89 1.14 6.65
CA ILE A 245 -10.74 1.98 7.01
C ILE A 245 -11.11 3.46 6.89
N CYS A 246 -11.66 3.88 5.74
CA CYS A 246 -11.99 5.29 5.52
C CYS A 246 -13.09 5.79 6.47
N ARG A 247 -14.07 4.94 6.80
CA ARG A 247 -15.10 5.27 7.78
C ARG A 247 -14.50 5.50 9.16
N ASN A 248 -13.71 4.56 9.65
CA ASN A 248 -13.06 4.68 10.96
C ASN A 248 -12.13 5.91 11.01
N LEU A 249 -11.44 6.21 9.91
CA LEU A 249 -10.61 7.39 9.80
C LEU A 249 -11.41 8.70 9.87
N GLU A 250 -12.56 8.78 9.18
CA GLU A 250 -13.48 9.94 9.25
C GLU A 250 -14.06 10.10 10.65
N GLU A 251 -14.55 9.01 11.27
CA GLU A 251 -15.06 9.03 12.65
C GLU A 251 -14.02 9.56 13.63
N TRP A 252 -12.80 9.02 13.60
CA TRP A 252 -11.71 9.48 14.47
C TRP A 252 -11.32 10.94 14.27
N ALA A 253 -11.60 11.52 13.10
CA ALA A 253 -11.33 12.93 12.82
C ALA A 253 -12.44 13.85 13.38
N GLU A 254 -13.67 13.35 13.49
CA GLU A 254 -14.81 14.07 14.08
C GLU A 254 -14.79 14.06 15.61
N PHE A 255 -14.33 12.97 16.22
CA PHE A 255 -14.14 12.90 17.67
C PHE A 255 -12.98 13.83 18.08
N ASP A 256 -13.29 15.02 18.60
CA ASP A 256 -12.32 15.93 19.21
C ASP A 256 -11.68 15.26 20.45
N PHE A 257 -10.53 14.63 20.24
CA PHE A 257 -9.70 13.98 21.25
C PHE A 257 -8.93 14.97 22.14
N SER A 258 -9.39 16.22 22.28
CA SER A 258 -8.81 17.18 23.24
C SER A 258 -8.83 16.69 24.71
N THR A 259 -9.52 15.59 25.02
CA THR A 259 -9.66 15.02 26.37
C THR A 259 -9.19 13.56 26.55
N LEU A 260 -8.86 12.82 25.47
CA LEU A 260 -8.27 11.47 25.52
C LEU A 260 -7.16 11.41 24.45
N TYR A 261 -6.04 10.70 24.68
CA TYR A 261 -4.89 10.65 23.76
C TYR A 261 -5.28 10.68 22.26
N PRO A 262 -4.71 11.60 21.45
CA PRO A 262 -5.10 11.77 20.06
C PRO A 262 -4.90 10.47 19.25
N LEU A 263 -5.98 9.95 18.66
CA LEU A 263 -5.88 8.89 17.63
C LEU A 263 -5.16 9.40 16.37
N TYR A 264 -5.23 10.72 16.15
CA TYR A 264 -4.44 11.47 15.18
C TYR A 264 -3.60 12.54 15.86
N GLY A 265 -2.28 12.41 15.79
CA GLY A 265 -1.39 13.47 16.24
C GLY A 265 -0.73 13.17 17.57
N GLU A 266 -0.02 12.04 17.63
CA GLU A 266 1.04 11.87 18.64
C GLU A 266 2.01 13.06 18.54
N GLU A 267 2.54 13.50 19.68
CA GLU A 267 3.56 14.55 19.74
C GLU A 267 4.72 14.27 18.78
N PRO A 268 5.40 15.32 18.31
CA PRO A 268 6.62 15.18 17.52
C PRO A 268 7.68 14.34 18.26
N PRO A 269 8.68 13.82 17.52
CA PRO A 269 9.66 12.88 18.06
C PRO A 269 10.32 13.36 19.34
N ASN A 270 10.76 12.36 20.10
CA ASN A 270 11.31 12.47 21.44
C ASN A 270 12.44 13.50 21.60
N GLU A 271 13.17 13.82 20.53
CA GLU A 271 14.26 14.82 20.51
C GLU A 271 13.81 16.24 20.85
N GLU A 272 12.53 16.56 20.64
CA GLU A 272 11.98 17.87 20.99
C GLU A 272 11.65 17.99 22.48
N ARG A 273 11.53 16.85 23.18
CA ARG A 273 11.10 16.81 24.58
C ARG A 273 12.21 17.28 25.51
N ASP A 274 11.83 18.07 26.51
CA ASP A 274 12.76 18.71 27.44
C ASP A 274 13.69 17.69 28.09
N TRP A 275 13.18 16.54 28.53
CA TRP A 275 13.96 15.49 29.18
C TRP A 275 14.97 14.77 28.28
N MET A 276 14.81 14.81 26.95
CA MET A 276 15.79 14.25 26.00
C MET A 276 16.94 15.24 25.73
N LYS A 277 16.71 16.54 25.92
CA LYS A 277 17.72 17.61 25.78
C LYS A 277 18.56 17.82 27.03
N VAL A 278 18.17 17.23 28.17
CA VAL A 278 18.93 17.34 29.42
C VAL A 278 20.20 16.47 29.33
N PRO A 279 21.40 17.03 29.56
CA PRO A 279 22.62 16.25 29.73
C PRO A 279 22.45 15.25 30.88
N TYR A 280 22.59 13.96 30.58
CA TYR A 280 22.46 12.92 31.59
C TYR A 280 23.78 12.72 32.34
N GLU A 281 23.89 13.29 33.54
CA GLU A 281 25.07 13.18 34.41
C GLU A 281 24.89 12.19 35.58
N GLY A 282 23.74 11.49 35.65
CA GLY A 282 23.41 10.56 36.74
C GLY A 282 23.77 9.09 36.46
N PRO A 283 23.79 8.21 37.47
CA PRO A 283 23.84 6.77 37.25
C PRO A 283 22.49 6.26 36.75
N TYR A 284 22.47 5.41 35.70
CA TYR A 284 21.24 4.79 35.17
C TYR A 284 20.46 4.13 36.31
N ARG A 285 19.41 4.79 36.77
CA ARG A 285 18.45 4.21 37.71
C ARG A 285 17.45 3.45 36.87
N ASN A 286 17.36 2.13 37.08
CA ASN A 286 16.19 1.37 36.64
C ASN A 286 14.95 2.11 37.16
N GLN A 287 14.17 2.72 36.27
CA GLN A 287 12.84 3.15 36.66
C GLN A 287 12.08 1.87 37.00
N PRO A 288 11.61 1.67 38.24
CA PRO A 288 10.58 0.67 38.45
C PRO A 288 9.40 1.16 37.59
N LEU A 289 8.98 0.36 36.62
CA LEU A 289 7.77 0.62 35.86
C LEU A 289 6.69 0.99 36.87
N GLU A 290 6.29 2.26 36.94
CA GLU A 290 5.18 2.65 37.78
C GLU A 290 4.01 1.77 37.34
N LYS A 291 3.48 0.97 38.25
CA LYS A 291 2.16 0.35 38.06
C LYS A 291 1.18 1.52 37.97
N ARG A 292 1.00 2.07 36.76
CA ARG A 292 -0.17 2.87 36.45
C ARG A 292 -1.34 1.93 36.65
N ASN A 293 -2.10 2.14 37.72
CA ASN A 293 -3.43 1.57 37.89
C ASN A 293 -4.25 1.98 36.66
N ARG A 294 -4.25 1.12 35.64
CA ARG A 294 -5.24 1.15 34.57
C ARG A 294 -6.08 -0.10 34.78
N CYS A 295 -7.37 0.13 34.98
CA CYS A 295 -8.42 -0.82 35.36
C CYS A 295 -8.64 -0.95 36.88
N GLU A 296 -8.98 0.15 37.53
CA GLU A 296 -9.97 0.12 38.62
C GLU A 296 -10.87 1.34 38.45
N GLU A 297 -11.87 1.20 37.56
CA GLU A 297 -13.21 1.78 37.71
C GLU A 297 -14.07 1.29 36.52
N ASN A 298 -15.10 0.52 36.88
CA ASN A 298 -16.15 -0.16 36.12
C ASN A 298 -15.86 -1.57 35.60
#